data_AF-A0A2H6HH35-F1
#
_entry.id   AF-A0A2H6HH35-F1
#
_cell.length_a   1.000
_cell.length_b   1.000
_cell.length_c   1.000
_cell.angle_alpha   90.00
_cell.angle_beta   90.00
_cell.angle_gamma   90.00
#
_symmetry.space_group_name_H-M   'P 1'
#
loop_
_entity.id
_entity.type
_entity.pdbx_description
1 polymer ?
#
loop_
_entity_poly.entity_id
_entity_poly.type
_entity_poly.pdbx_seq_one_letter_code
_entity_poly.pdbx_strand_id
1 'polypeptide(L)'
;MITGDNTRTASTVAARVGIDDVLAEVLPAGKAAEIRRLQETGKRVMMVGDGINDAPALTQADIGVAIGAGTDIAIESADIVIMSGRLGSVMDAHSIGVSSYRKTKQNLVLAFAFNGIGVLAAVSGLVSPVWAMIAMISSVTAVLANSFGGQLLRGEKLNTRYQSVTQDDHHGDSDEPENTDSFQTDRTPLADVRIDGHTVRMWSGVAAAITTLTLLAGIWQT
;
A
#
# COMPACT_ATOMS: atom_id res chain seq x y z
N MET A 1 -20.20 8.53 14.36
CA MET A 1 -20.12 9.75 13.55
C MET A 1 -19.85 10.93 14.47
N ILE A 2 -18.93 11.81 14.10
CA ILE A 2 -18.63 13.04 14.84
C ILE A 2 -18.86 14.25 13.92
N THR A 3 -19.65 15.22 14.35
CA THR A 3 -20.01 16.39 13.52
C THR A 3 -20.21 17.65 14.35
N GLY A 4 -20.01 18.81 13.72
CA GLY A 4 -20.37 20.11 14.27
C GLY A 4 -21.83 20.50 14.02
N ASP A 5 -22.56 19.73 13.20
CA ASP A 5 -23.97 19.96 12.93
C ASP A 5 -24.84 19.75 14.16
N ASN A 6 -26.05 20.32 14.12
CA ASN A 6 -27.05 20.11 15.16
C ASN A 6 -27.47 18.63 15.27
N THR A 7 -27.92 18.26 16.47
CA THR A 7 -28.31 16.89 16.81
C THR A 7 -29.38 16.30 15.88
N ARG A 8 -30.32 17.12 15.39
CA ARG A 8 -31.41 16.67 14.51
C ARG A 8 -30.90 16.25 13.13
N THR A 9 -30.02 17.04 12.53
CA THR A 9 -29.39 16.71 11.24
C THR A 9 -28.49 15.49 11.39
N ALA A 10 -27.62 15.48 12.41
CA ALA A 10 -26.67 14.41 12.64
C ALA A 10 -27.35 13.04 12.83
N SER A 11 -28.37 12.97 13.69
CA SER A 11 -29.14 11.74 13.93
C SER A 11 -29.87 11.25 12.69
N THR A 12 -30.44 12.16 11.89
CA THR A 12 -31.13 11.80 10.64
C THR A 12 -30.16 11.19 9.63
N VAL A 13 -28.98 11.78 9.46
CA VAL A 13 -27.96 11.27 8.53
C VAL A 13 -27.43 9.92 9.03
N ALA A 14 -27.07 9.83 10.30
CA ALA A 14 -26.57 8.60 10.90
C ALA A 14 -27.53 7.42 10.77
N ALA A 15 -28.83 7.65 11.00
CA ALA A 15 -29.86 6.61 10.83
C ALA A 15 -29.95 6.10 9.38
N ARG A 16 -29.76 6.96 8.38
CA ARG A 16 -29.79 6.56 6.96
C ARG A 16 -28.61 5.70 6.55
N VAL A 17 -27.46 5.89 7.19
CA VAL A 17 -26.22 5.15 6.88
C VAL A 17 -25.91 4.05 7.89
N GLY A 18 -26.78 3.82 8.88
CA GLY A 18 -26.64 2.75 9.87
C GLY A 18 -25.50 2.98 10.86
N ILE A 19 -25.31 4.21 11.33
CA ILE A 19 -24.32 4.53 12.37
C ILE A 19 -25.02 4.59 13.73
N ASP A 20 -24.55 3.78 14.68
CA ASP A 20 -25.13 3.66 16.02
C ASP A 20 -24.74 4.83 16.93
N ASP A 21 -23.45 5.17 16.99
CA ASP A 21 -22.91 6.20 17.87
C ASP A 21 -22.73 7.53 17.13
N VAL A 22 -23.40 8.59 17.61
CA VAL A 22 -23.33 9.94 17.02
C VAL A 22 -22.99 10.96 18.11
N LEU A 23 -21.97 11.77 17.85
CA LEU A 23 -21.62 12.93 18.65
C LEU A 23 -21.79 14.19 17.77
N ALA A 24 -22.77 15.01 18.12
CA ALA A 24 -23.17 16.22 17.38
C ALA A 24 -22.76 17.49 18.12
N GLU A 25 -22.82 18.64 17.45
CA GLU A 25 -22.51 19.97 18.00
C GLU A 25 -21.08 20.07 18.57
N VAL A 26 -20.15 19.32 17.96
CA VAL A 26 -18.76 19.22 18.41
C VAL A 26 -17.89 20.27 17.73
N LEU A 27 -17.23 21.10 18.53
CA LEU A 27 -16.19 22.02 18.05
C LEU A 27 -14.95 21.24 17.56
N PRO A 28 -14.13 21.79 16.64
CA PRO A 28 -12.93 21.10 16.14
C PRO A 28 -12.01 20.54 17.23
N ALA A 29 -11.76 21.30 18.30
CA ALA A 29 -10.98 20.85 19.46
C ALA A 29 -11.63 19.68 20.21
N GLY A 30 -12.97 19.65 20.26
CA GLY A 30 -13.73 18.55 20.85
C GLY A 30 -13.61 17.25 20.05
N LYS A 31 -13.38 17.32 18.73
CA LYS A 31 -13.17 16.12 17.90
C LYS A 31 -11.90 15.38 18.28
N ALA A 32 -10.79 16.11 18.43
CA ALA A 32 -9.52 15.53 18.88
C ALA A 32 -9.60 14.97 20.31
N ALA A 33 -10.32 15.66 21.22
CA ALA A 33 -10.53 15.19 22.58
C ALA A 33 -11.30 13.86 22.63
N GLU A 34 -12.33 13.70 21.80
CA GLU A 34 -13.09 12.45 21.72
C GLU A 34 -12.25 11.30 21.15
N ILE A 35 -11.43 11.56 20.13
CA ILE A 35 -10.48 10.56 19.61
C ILE A 35 -9.52 10.11 20.71
N ARG A 36 -8.95 11.05 21.47
CA ARG A 36 -8.06 10.73 22.59
C ARG A 36 -8.78 9.88 23.65
N ARG A 37 -10.01 10.23 24.01
CA ARG A 37 -10.83 9.46 24.95
C ARG A 37 -11.06 8.03 24.46
N LEU A 38 -11.31 7.84 23.16
CA LEU A 38 -11.44 6.50 22.58
C LEU A 38 -10.12 5.73 22.62
N GLN A 39 -9.00 6.39 22.35
CA GLN A 39 -7.66 5.78 22.45
C GLN A 39 -7.32 5.36 23.88
N GLU A 40 -7.68 6.15 24.88
CA GLU A 40 -7.52 5.84 26.31
C GLU A 40 -8.27 4.56 26.72
N THR A 41 -9.35 4.19 26.00
CA THR A 41 -10.04 2.90 26.21
C THR A 41 -9.34 1.71 25.57
N GLY A 42 -8.15 1.90 24.98
CA GLY A 42 -7.37 0.88 24.30
C GLY A 42 -7.84 0.58 22.86
N LYS A 43 -8.75 1.39 22.31
CA LYS A 43 -9.17 1.28 20.91
C LYS A 43 -8.15 1.97 20.01
N ARG A 44 -7.91 1.38 18.83
CA ARG A 44 -7.22 2.09 17.74
C ARG A 44 -8.25 2.82 16.90
N VAL A 45 -8.01 4.09 16.65
CA VAL A 45 -8.97 5.00 16.03
C VAL A 45 -8.45 5.45 14.67
N MET A 46 -9.26 5.23 13.64
CA MET A 46 -9.08 5.83 12.33
C MET A 46 -10.05 7.00 12.20
N MET A 47 -9.54 8.19 11.87
CA MET A 47 -10.35 9.38 11.61
C MET A 47 -10.40 9.64 10.11
N VAL A 48 -11.60 9.93 9.60
CA VAL A 48 -11.83 10.28 8.19
C VAL A 48 -12.46 11.66 8.13
N GLY A 49 -11.86 12.59 7.38
CA GLY A 49 -12.31 13.98 7.31
C GLY A 49 -11.89 14.69 6.01
N ASP A 50 -12.20 15.98 5.93
CA ASP A 50 -11.88 16.84 4.77
C ASP A 50 -10.44 17.40 4.80
N GLY A 51 -9.76 17.31 5.95
CA GLY A 51 -8.40 17.80 6.16
C GLY A 51 -8.28 19.30 6.43
N ILE A 52 -9.36 20.09 6.32
CA ILE A 52 -9.35 21.53 6.62
C ILE A 52 -9.83 21.77 8.05
N ASN A 53 -11.03 21.29 8.37
CA ASN A 53 -11.65 21.51 9.68
C ASN A 53 -11.29 20.40 10.68
N ASP A 54 -10.85 19.26 10.17
CA ASP A 54 -10.58 18.06 10.94
C ASP A 54 -9.08 17.81 11.18
N ALA A 55 -8.22 18.75 10.79
CA ALA A 55 -6.76 18.62 10.91
C ALA A 55 -6.30 18.16 12.31
N PRO A 56 -6.71 18.80 13.43
CA PRO A 56 -6.30 18.35 14.77
C PRO A 56 -6.82 16.96 15.14
N ALA A 57 -7.97 16.56 14.58
CA ALA A 57 -8.56 15.25 14.81
C ALA A 57 -7.84 14.17 13.99
N LEU A 58 -7.46 14.47 12.75
CA LEU A 58 -6.69 13.59 11.87
C LEU A 58 -5.32 13.28 12.48
N THR A 59 -4.61 14.29 12.98
CA THR A 59 -3.29 14.12 13.61
C THR A 59 -3.35 13.39 14.96
N GLN A 60 -4.46 13.49 15.69
CA GLN A 60 -4.64 12.79 16.97
C GLN A 60 -4.99 11.31 16.79
N ALA A 61 -5.56 10.92 15.65
CA ALA A 61 -5.94 9.54 15.36
C ALA A 61 -4.71 8.63 15.21
N ASP A 62 -4.90 7.32 15.35
CA ASP A 62 -3.83 6.35 15.03
C ASP A 62 -3.56 6.30 13.52
N ILE A 63 -4.61 6.56 12.73
CA ILE A 63 -4.54 6.75 11.28
C ILE A 63 -5.50 7.88 10.89
N GLY A 64 -4.95 8.98 10.41
CA GLY A 64 -5.70 10.08 9.80
C GLY A 64 -5.88 9.86 8.29
N VAL A 65 -7.12 9.91 7.80
CA VAL A 65 -7.45 9.80 6.38
C VAL A 65 -8.20 11.04 5.92
N ALA A 66 -7.59 11.80 5.02
CA ALA A 66 -8.25 12.93 4.37
C ALA A 66 -8.87 12.50 3.03
N ILE A 67 -10.07 13.01 2.71
CA ILE A 67 -10.76 12.78 1.43
C ILE A 67 -10.93 14.10 0.70
N GLY A 68 -10.55 14.14 -0.58
CA GLY A 68 -10.81 15.26 -1.48
C GLY A 68 -9.56 15.87 -2.09
N ALA A 69 -9.71 17.08 -2.63
CA ALA A 69 -8.61 17.86 -3.18
C ALA A 69 -7.59 18.08 -2.07
N GLY A 70 -6.40 17.48 -2.20
CA GLY A 70 -5.35 17.47 -1.19
C GLY A 70 -4.83 18.87 -0.90
N THR A 71 -5.56 19.59 -0.05
CA THR A 71 -5.14 20.88 0.49
C THR A 71 -3.86 20.69 1.28
N ASP A 72 -3.04 21.73 1.37
CA ASP A 72 -1.76 21.65 2.08
C ASP A 72 -1.95 21.21 3.54
N ILE A 73 -3.04 21.68 4.17
CA ILE A 73 -3.41 21.30 5.55
C ILE A 73 -3.72 19.80 5.63
N ALA A 74 -4.45 19.24 4.66
CA ALA A 74 -4.77 17.81 4.63
C ALA A 74 -3.51 16.95 4.45
N ILE A 75 -2.57 17.39 3.62
CA ILE A 75 -1.29 16.70 3.37
C ILE A 75 -0.40 16.70 4.61
N GLU A 76 -0.39 17.81 5.36
CA GLU A 76 0.40 17.92 6.58
C GLU A 76 -0.22 17.14 7.75
N SER A 77 -1.54 17.03 7.79
CA SER A 77 -2.26 16.55 8.97
C SER A 77 -2.71 15.08 8.90
N ALA A 78 -2.75 14.47 7.72
CA ALA A 78 -3.23 13.10 7.51
C ALA A 78 -2.14 12.13 7.03
N ASP A 79 -2.20 10.88 7.50
CA ASP A 79 -1.30 9.81 7.05
C ASP A 79 -1.63 9.33 5.63
N ILE A 80 -2.90 9.43 5.24
CA ILE A 80 -3.40 8.98 3.95
C ILE A 80 -4.28 10.09 3.36
N VAL A 81 -3.95 10.54 2.15
CA VAL A 81 -4.77 11.49 1.39
C VAL A 81 -5.39 10.77 0.19
N ILE A 82 -6.72 10.72 0.17
CA ILE A 82 -7.48 10.13 -0.92
C ILE A 82 -7.90 11.24 -1.87
N MET A 83 -7.25 11.29 -3.04
CA MET A 83 -7.53 12.30 -4.06
C MET A 83 -8.93 12.14 -4.69
N SER A 84 -9.50 10.93 -4.68
CA SER A 84 -10.87 10.69 -5.15
C SER A 84 -11.89 11.17 -4.12
N GLY A 85 -12.93 11.89 -4.53
CA GLY A 85 -14.06 12.26 -3.65
C GLY A 85 -14.97 11.09 -3.21
N ARG A 86 -14.55 9.84 -3.37
CA ARG A 86 -15.34 8.64 -3.08
C ARG A 86 -15.00 8.09 -1.68
N LEU A 87 -15.99 8.01 -0.81
CA LEU A 87 -15.84 7.44 0.54
C LEU A 87 -15.41 5.96 0.51
N GLY A 88 -15.82 5.20 -0.52
CA GLY A 88 -15.44 3.79 -0.69
C GLY A 88 -13.93 3.57 -0.82
N SER A 89 -13.18 4.57 -1.29
CA SER A 89 -11.73 4.49 -1.40
C SER A 89 -11.01 4.32 -0.06
N VAL A 90 -11.65 4.69 1.06
CA VAL A 90 -11.15 4.41 2.41
C VAL A 90 -11.09 2.90 2.67
N MET A 91 -12.12 2.17 2.24
CA MET A 91 -12.16 0.71 2.38
C MET A 91 -11.14 0.04 1.46
N ASP A 92 -10.95 0.58 0.26
CA ASP A 92 -9.92 0.10 -0.66
C ASP A 92 -8.53 0.27 -0.03
N ALA A 93 -8.21 1.46 0.49
CA ALA A 93 -6.96 1.74 1.18
C ALA A 93 -6.73 0.80 2.37
N HIS A 94 -7.76 0.58 3.19
CA HIS A 94 -7.69 -0.36 4.32
C HIS A 94 -7.42 -1.80 3.83
N SER A 95 -8.10 -2.27 2.79
CA SER A 95 -7.92 -3.63 2.26
C SER A 95 -6.51 -3.84 1.68
N ILE A 96 -5.98 -2.82 1.00
CA ILE A 96 -4.62 -2.81 0.46
C ILE A 96 -3.61 -2.85 1.61
N GLY A 97 -3.79 -2.03 2.65
CA GLY A 97 -2.93 -2.03 3.84
C GLY A 97 -2.86 -3.40 4.52
N VAL A 98 -4.02 -4.01 4.80
CA VAL A 98 -4.10 -5.34 5.43
C VAL A 98 -3.44 -6.42 4.59
N SER A 99 -3.73 -6.43 3.28
CA SER A 99 -3.16 -7.43 2.38
C SER A 99 -1.64 -7.27 2.22
N SER A 100 -1.14 -6.03 2.18
CA SER A 100 0.28 -5.71 2.10
C SER A 100 1.01 -6.14 3.37
N TYR A 101 0.47 -5.79 4.54
CA TYR A 101 1.05 -6.20 5.82
C TYR A 101 1.13 -7.72 5.98
N ARG A 102 0.11 -8.46 5.51
CA ARG A 102 0.13 -9.93 5.50
C ARG A 102 1.27 -10.47 4.62
N LYS A 103 1.46 -9.92 3.42
CA LYS A 103 2.57 -10.31 2.52
C LYS A 103 3.93 -10.00 3.15
N THR A 104 4.09 -8.83 3.77
CA THR A 104 5.32 -8.46 4.49
C THR A 104 5.65 -9.47 5.59
N LYS A 105 4.66 -9.86 6.41
CA LYS A 105 4.87 -10.90 7.44
C LYS A 105 5.25 -12.25 6.86
N GLN A 106 4.60 -12.68 5.77
CA GLN A 106 4.93 -13.94 5.10
C GLN A 106 6.37 -13.94 4.57
N ASN A 107 6.77 -12.87 3.89
CA ASN A 107 8.13 -12.72 3.36
C ASN A 107 9.16 -12.71 4.50
N LEU A 108 8.86 -12.02 5.60
CA LEU A 108 9.75 -11.94 6.76
C LEU A 108 9.93 -13.31 7.43
N VAL A 109 8.84 -14.06 7.63
CA VAL A 109 8.89 -15.42 8.18
C VAL A 109 9.69 -16.35 7.26
N LEU A 110 9.48 -16.28 5.95
CA LEU A 110 10.22 -17.09 4.98
C LEU A 110 11.71 -16.75 5.00
N ALA A 111 12.06 -15.46 5.03
CA ALA A 111 13.45 -15.01 5.09
C ALA A 111 14.15 -15.50 6.37
N PHE A 112 13.51 -15.35 7.54
CA PHE A 112 14.06 -15.85 8.79
C PHE A 112 14.17 -17.37 8.82
N ALA A 113 13.20 -18.11 8.28
CA ALA A 113 13.26 -19.56 8.20
C ALA A 113 14.41 -20.03 7.32
N PHE A 114 14.56 -19.45 6.12
CA PHE A 114 15.65 -19.78 5.20
C PHE A 114 17.02 -19.50 5.81
N ASN A 115 17.21 -18.30 6.38
CA ASN A 115 18.46 -17.93 7.04
C ASN A 115 18.74 -18.81 8.26
N GLY A 116 17.71 -19.13 9.06
CA GLY A 116 17.83 -20.03 10.21
C GLY A 116 18.30 -21.42 9.80
N ILE A 117 17.70 -22.02 8.77
CA ILE A 117 18.11 -23.31 8.21
C ILE A 117 19.55 -23.22 7.67
N GLY A 118 19.89 -22.15 6.96
CA GLY A 118 21.24 -21.94 6.42
C GLY A 118 22.31 -21.88 7.52
N VAL A 119 22.04 -21.17 8.62
CA VAL A 119 22.93 -21.12 9.79
C VAL A 119 23.06 -22.50 10.45
N LEU A 120 21.96 -23.23 10.64
CA LEU A 120 22.00 -24.57 11.23
C LEU A 120 22.80 -25.55 10.35
N ALA A 121 22.60 -25.50 9.03
CA ALA A 121 23.36 -26.31 8.08
C ALA A 121 24.85 -25.97 8.10
N ALA A 122 25.20 -24.69 8.17
CA ALA A 122 26.58 -24.22 8.32
C ALA A 122 27.24 -24.73 9.60
N VAL A 123 26.55 -24.63 10.74
CA VAL A 123 27.04 -25.11 12.03
C VAL A 123 27.21 -26.63 12.05
N SER A 124 26.33 -27.37 11.36
CA SER A 124 26.43 -28.83 11.23
C SER A 124 27.57 -29.30 10.31
N GLY A 125 28.29 -28.38 9.66
CA GLY A 125 29.42 -28.69 8.78
C GLY A 125 29.03 -29.22 7.39
N LEU A 126 27.73 -29.29 7.07
CA LEU A 126 27.22 -29.80 5.79
C LEU A 126 27.41 -28.81 4.64
N VAL A 127 27.50 -27.51 4.93
CA VAL A 127 27.64 -26.44 3.93
C VAL A 127 28.64 -25.41 4.43
N SER A 128 29.68 -25.12 3.63
CA SER A 128 30.59 -24.00 3.94
C SER A 128 29.84 -22.68 3.71
N PRO A 129 29.73 -21.79 4.74
CA PRO A 129 29.05 -20.50 4.63
C PRO A 129 29.55 -19.63 3.48
N VAL A 130 30.82 -19.77 3.12
CA VAL A 130 31.48 -19.01 2.05
C VAL A 130 30.82 -19.27 0.70
N TRP A 131 30.55 -20.53 0.37
CA TRP A 131 29.94 -20.90 -0.91
C TRP A 131 28.47 -20.48 -1.00
N ALA A 132 27.73 -20.56 0.12
CA ALA A 132 26.34 -20.09 0.19
C ALA A 132 26.25 -18.56 -0.06
N MET A 133 27.14 -17.77 0.54
CA MET A 133 27.19 -16.32 0.32
C MET A 133 27.53 -15.96 -1.12
N ILE A 134 28.51 -16.66 -1.73
CA ILE A 134 28.89 -16.44 -3.14
C ILE A 134 27.70 -16.72 -4.07
N ALA A 135 26.99 -17.83 -3.85
CA ALA A 135 25.82 -18.19 -4.66
C ALA A 135 24.66 -17.19 -4.50
N MET A 136 24.44 -16.67 -3.28
CA MET A 136 23.41 -15.67 -3.03
C MET A 136 23.73 -14.34 -3.74
N ILE A 137 24.97 -13.87 -3.65
CA ILE A 137 25.43 -12.63 -4.30
C ILE A 137 25.36 -12.77 -5.83
N SER A 138 25.79 -13.90 -6.37
CA SER A 138 25.76 -14.13 -7.83
C SER A 138 24.32 -14.16 -8.35
N SER A 139 23.39 -14.80 -7.64
CA SER A 139 21.97 -14.83 -8.04
C SER A 139 21.34 -13.43 -8.02
N VAL A 140 21.57 -12.62 -6.98
CA VAL A 140 21.04 -11.25 -6.91
C VAL A 140 21.63 -10.40 -8.04
N THR A 141 22.94 -10.52 -8.28
CA THR A 141 23.63 -9.80 -9.36
C THR A 141 23.07 -10.17 -10.73
N ALA A 142 22.82 -11.46 -10.98
CA ALA A 142 22.24 -11.94 -12.24
C ALA A 142 20.80 -11.43 -12.45
N VAL A 143 19.96 -11.45 -11.42
CA VAL A 143 18.58 -10.94 -11.49
C VAL A 143 18.57 -9.43 -11.76
N LEU A 144 19.42 -8.67 -11.06
CA LEU A 144 19.54 -7.22 -11.27
C LEU A 144 20.08 -6.91 -12.69
N ALA A 145 21.12 -7.62 -13.13
CA ALA A 145 21.67 -7.47 -14.48
C ALA A 145 20.61 -7.76 -15.56
N ASN A 146 19.78 -8.79 -15.36
CA ASN A 146 18.68 -9.10 -16.26
C ASN A 146 17.57 -8.01 -16.25
N SER A 147 17.23 -7.50 -15.06
CA SER A 147 16.18 -6.47 -14.90
C SER A 147 16.58 -5.12 -15.53
N PHE A 148 17.83 -4.69 -15.37
CA PHE A 148 18.33 -3.44 -15.96
C PHE A 148 18.79 -3.61 -17.40
N GLY A 149 19.36 -4.76 -17.76
CA GLY A 149 19.80 -5.05 -19.13
C GLY A 149 18.65 -5.01 -20.14
N GLY A 150 17.45 -5.45 -19.74
CA GLY A 150 16.24 -5.33 -20.56
C GLY A 150 15.79 -3.88 -20.78
N GLN A 151 16.00 -3.00 -19.81
CA GLN A 151 15.65 -1.57 -19.91
C GLN A 151 16.65 -0.79 -20.77
N LEU A 152 17.92 -1.20 -20.81
CA LEU A 152 18.94 -0.55 -21.65
C LEU A 152 18.80 -0.91 -23.13
N LEU A 153 18.27 -2.10 -23.44
CA LEU A 153 18.04 -2.57 -24.81
C LEU A 153 16.67 -2.15 -25.38
N ARG A 154 15.68 -1.85 -24.53
CA ARG A 154 14.44 -1.17 -24.94
C ARG A 154 14.59 0.33 -24.75
N GLY A 155 15.00 1.02 -25.81
CA GLY A 155 15.01 2.48 -25.88
C GLY A 155 13.61 3.10 -25.85
N GLU A 156 12.83 2.84 -24.79
CA GLU A 156 11.60 3.59 -24.54
C GLU A 156 11.97 4.93 -23.93
N LYS A 157 11.76 5.98 -24.74
CA LYS A 157 11.79 7.37 -24.29
C LYS A 157 10.74 7.50 -23.18
N LEU A 158 11.19 7.59 -21.94
CA LEU A 158 10.35 7.98 -20.81
C LEU A 158 9.86 9.41 -21.08
N ASN A 159 8.69 9.54 -21.68
CA ASN A 159 7.99 10.80 -21.80
C ASN A 159 7.38 11.13 -20.43
N THR A 160 8.24 11.48 -19.48
CA THR A 160 7.82 12.02 -18.19
C THR A 160 7.36 13.45 -18.43
N ARG A 161 6.15 13.59 -18.98
CA ARG A 161 5.41 14.84 -18.94
C ARG A 161 4.98 15.04 -17.49
N TYR A 162 5.88 15.62 -16.69
CA TYR A 162 5.54 16.23 -15.42
C TYR A 162 4.65 17.43 -15.75
N GLN A 163 3.33 17.26 -15.69
CA GLN A 163 2.44 18.40 -15.59
C GLN A 163 2.68 19.02 -14.22
N SER A 164 3.52 20.05 -14.18
CA SER A 164 3.45 21.03 -13.11
C SER A 164 2.07 21.66 -13.19
N VAL A 165 1.18 21.29 -12.27
CA VAL A 165 -0.01 22.08 -11.98
C VAL A 165 0.50 23.37 -11.34
N THR A 166 0.88 24.33 -12.18
CA THR A 166 0.94 25.72 -11.77
C THR A 166 -0.51 26.17 -11.69
N GLN A 167 -1.00 26.23 -10.45
CA GLN A 167 -2.24 26.90 -10.10
C GLN A 167 -2.04 28.40 -10.35
N ASP A 168 -2.27 28.85 -11.58
CA ASP A 168 -2.49 30.27 -11.87
C ASP A 168 -3.99 30.54 -11.72
N ASP A 169 -4.31 31.41 -10.77
CA ASP A 169 -5.62 32.01 -10.60
C ASP A 169 -6.02 32.77 -11.88
N HIS A 170 -7.14 32.40 -12.50
CA HIS A 170 -8.26 33.33 -12.82
C HIS A 170 -9.32 32.71 -13.75
N HIS A 171 -10.57 32.74 -13.27
CA HIS A 171 -11.86 33.00 -13.94
C HIS A 171 -12.10 32.57 -15.40
N GLY A 172 -13.21 31.83 -15.61
CA GLY A 172 -14.02 31.96 -16.83
C GLY A 172 -14.64 30.66 -17.38
N ASP A 173 -15.90 30.45 -17.00
CA ASP A 173 -17.02 29.75 -17.67
C ASP A 173 -16.83 29.07 -19.05
N SER A 174 -17.41 27.84 -19.16
CA SER A 174 -18.30 27.31 -20.22
C SER A 174 -18.03 25.86 -20.70
N ASP A 175 -19.08 25.05 -20.56
CA ASP A 175 -19.60 23.95 -21.42
C ASP A 175 -18.76 22.70 -21.80
N GLU A 176 -19.11 21.56 -21.16
CA GLU A 176 -19.31 20.15 -21.64
C GLU A 176 -18.32 19.42 -22.62
N PRO A 177 -18.37 18.07 -22.77
CA PRO A 177 -18.80 16.99 -21.87
C PRO A 177 -17.81 15.79 -21.75
N GLU A 178 -18.12 14.93 -20.78
CA GLU A 178 -17.86 13.47 -20.62
C GLU A 178 -17.03 12.70 -21.66
N ASN A 179 -15.95 12.04 -21.20
CA ASN A 179 -15.48 10.79 -21.80
C ASN A 179 -15.00 9.80 -20.72
N THR A 180 -15.78 8.76 -20.50
CA THR A 180 -15.43 7.60 -19.68
C THR A 180 -14.51 6.68 -20.47
N ASP A 181 -13.24 6.59 -20.09
CA ASP A 181 -12.37 5.51 -20.53
C ASP A 181 -11.92 4.62 -19.36
N SER A 182 -12.03 3.33 -19.64
CA SER A 182 -11.95 2.18 -18.76
C SER A 182 -10.67 2.11 -17.91
N PHE A 183 -10.85 1.82 -16.62
CA PHE A 183 -9.78 1.37 -15.73
C PHE A 183 -9.36 -0.06 -16.12
N GLN A 184 -8.45 -0.18 -17.10
CA GLN A 184 -7.77 -1.43 -17.39
C GLN A 184 -6.77 -1.68 -16.24
N THR A 185 -7.13 -2.60 -15.35
CA THR A 185 -6.21 -3.11 -14.35
C THR A 185 -5.16 -3.94 -15.07
N ASP A 186 -3.95 -3.37 -15.21
CA ASP A 186 -2.76 -4.07 -15.69
C ASP A 186 -2.47 -5.25 -14.75
N ARG A 187 -2.99 -6.42 -15.10
CA ARG A 187 -2.70 -7.67 -14.42
C ARG A 187 -1.32 -8.11 -14.91
N THR A 188 -0.33 -7.92 -14.05
CA THR A 188 0.99 -8.54 -14.21
C THR A 188 0.82 -10.02 -14.61
N PRO A 189 1.46 -10.49 -15.68
CA PRO A 189 1.27 -11.86 -16.12
C PRO A 189 1.84 -12.82 -15.07
N LEU A 190 0.97 -13.68 -14.53
CA LEU A 190 1.35 -14.78 -13.65
C LEU A 190 2.18 -15.78 -14.49
N ALA A 191 3.39 -16.10 -14.03
CA ALA A 191 4.21 -17.11 -14.67
C ALA A 191 3.82 -18.48 -14.12
N ASP A 192 3.40 -19.39 -15.01
CA ASP A 192 3.16 -20.78 -14.64
C ASP A 192 4.50 -21.51 -14.60
N VAL A 193 4.97 -21.84 -13.39
CA VAL A 193 6.17 -22.66 -13.19
C VAL A 193 5.74 -24.10 -12.99
N ARG A 194 6.33 -25.00 -13.78
CA ARG A 194 6.07 -26.44 -13.73
C ARG A 194 7.23 -27.13 -13.01
N ILE A 195 6.96 -27.66 -11.82
CA ILE A 195 7.90 -28.48 -11.05
C ILE A 195 7.23 -29.83 -10.80
N ASP A 196 7.88 -30.93 -11.19
CA ASP A 196 7.44 -32.33 -10.96
C ASP A 196 5.96 -32.61 -11.25
N GLY A 197 5.48 -32.16 -12.42
CA GLY A 197 4.12 -32.45 -12.89
C GLY A 197 3.00 -31.65 -12.24
N HIS A 198 3.27 -30.87 -11.19
CA HIS A 198 2.31 -29.98 -10.55
C HIS A 198 2.49 -28.53 -11.05
N THR A 199 1.36 -27.86 -11.34
CA THR A 199 1.37 -26.46 -11.79
C THR A 199 1.05 -25.56 -10.60
N VAL A 200 2.01 -24.74 -10.18
CA VAL A 200 1.85 -23.81 -9.05
C VAL A 200 1.88 -22.38 -9.59
N ARG A 201 0.77 -21.65 -9.45
CA ARG A 201 0.68 -20.24 -9.85
C ARG A 201 1.38 -19.38 -8.82
N MET A 202 2.52 -18.79 -9.19
CA MET A 202 3.30 -17.93 -8.31
C MET A 202 3.66 -16.61 -9.00
N TRP A 203 3.92 -15.58 -8.20
CA TRP A 203 4.36 -14.27 -8.72
C TRP A 203 5.69 -14.42 -9.47
N SER A 204 5.82 -13.80 -10.65
CA SER A 204 6.94 -13.98 -11.58
C SER A 204 8.32 -13.77 -10.95
N GLY A 205 8.45 -12.86 -9.97
CA GLY A 205 9.70 -12.65 -9.22
C GLY A 205 10.08 -13.82 -8.30
N VAL A 206 9.10 -14.46 -7.66
CA VAL A 206 9.32 -15.63 -6.78
C VAL A 206 9.62 -16.87 -7.63
N ALA A 207 8.92 -17.01 -8.75
CA ALA A 207 9.21 -18.00 -9.79
C ALA A 207 10.65 -17.89 -10.30
N ALA A 208 11.13 -16.69 -10.63
CA ALA A 208 12.49 -16.47 -11.10
C ALA A 208 13.54 -16.78 -10.02
N ALA A 209 13.29 -16.44 -8.75
CA ALA A 209 14.19 -16.74 -7.64
C ALA A 209 14.31 -18.26 -7.41
N ILE A 210 13.19 -18.98 -7.37
CA ILE A 210 13.16 -20.44 -7.17
C ILE A 210 13.77 -21.17 -8.38
N THR A 211 13.47 -20.73 -9.61
CA THR A 211 14.01 -21.34 -10.84
C THR A 211 15.52 -21.14 -10.94
N THR A 212 16.02 -19.95 -10.58
CA THR A 212 17.47 -19.68 -10.52
C THR A 212 18.15 -20.53 -9.47
N LEU A 213 17.54 -20.69 -8.28
CA LEU A 213 18.07 -21.56 -7.22
C LEU A 213 18.10 -23.04 -7.65
N THR A 214 17.07 -23.49 -8.37
CA THR A 214 16.95 -24.88 -8.85
C THR A 214 17.95 -25.18 -9.96
N LEU A 215 18.13 -24.25 -10.92
CA LEU A 215 19.15 -24.36 -11.97
C LEU A 215 20.57 -24.37 -11.40
N LEU A 216 20.85 -23.55 -10.38
CA LEU A 216 22.16 -23.54 -9.71
C LEU A 216 22.43 -24.83 -8.90
N ALA A 217 21.39 -25.42 -8.29
CA ALA A 217 21.51 -26.70 -7.61
C ALA A 217 21.71 -27.88 -8.59
N GLY A 218 21.06 -27.84 -9.77
CA GLY A 218 21.18 -28.89 -10.80
C GLY A 218 22.54 -28.93 -11.51
N ILE A 219 23.27 -27.81 -11.56
CA ILE A 219 24.63 -27.74 -12.14
C ILE A 219 25.67 -28.50 -11.30
N TRP A 220 25.38 -28.83 -10.04
CA TRP A 220 26.29 -29.56 -9.15
C TRP A 220 26.01 -31.06 -9.00
N GLN A 221 25.02 -31.61 -9.73
CA GLN A 221 24.69 -33.04 -9.74
C GLN A 221 25.17 -33.82 -10.97
N THR A 222 25.98 -33.20 -11.84
CA THR A 222 26.72 -33.85 -12.94
C THR A 222 28.19 -33.54 -12.85
#